data_AF-A0A520HWB4-F1
#
_entry.id   AF-A0A520HWB4-F1
#
_cell.length_a   1.000
_cell.length_b   1.000
_cell.length_c   1.000
_cell.angle_alpha   90.00
_cell.angle_beta   90.00
_cell.angle_gamma   90.00
#
_symmetry.space_group_name_H-M   'P 1'
#
loop_
_entity.id
_entity.type
_entity.pdbx_description
1 polymer ?
#
loop_
_entity_poly.entity_id
_entity_poly.type
_entity_poly.pdbx_seq_one_letter_code
_entity_poly.pdbx_strand_id
1 'polypeptide(L)'
;MSRGGGRRGIMAAGVVATMASYAGLAAATTPALLVAGIILFQVALNAVIAPLMAIIAEEVPDGRKGVAGGLLAMANPVAATLSAALVGASRFGEPARFAVIAVTVAACTLPLVVVRGTRQAGAPPPVLRSMLRRDLLLAWTARLLVQIAGSALFVYLLYYFETVAPSVPESVLAARMGTVMIVAYSVPLPIAVLVGRLADRTGRTKPFLFAAALVAAAGLIAMMAARDFTSGAAAFCVYTGGTSVFLALHAGFAMQLLPSARHRGRDLGLLNLANTLPGLLGPVITWALATPRDFDAVLVVLAVLTLGGGMILLAARGRR
;
A
#
# COMPACT_ATOMS: atom_id res chain seq x y z
N MET A 1 14.48 -26.10 -6.63
CA MET A 1 13.35 -25.45 -7.35
C MET A 1 13.88 -24.51 -8.44
N SER A 2 14.62 -25.04 -9.41
CA SER A 2 15.54 -24.34 -10.31
C SER A 2 15.02 -24.17 -11.75
N ARG A 3 13.75 -23.77 -11.96
CA ARG A 3 13.23 -23.44 -13.31
C ARG A 3 12.23 -22.29 -13.26
N GLY A 4 12.39 -21.30 -14.13
CA GLY A 4 11.60 -20.05 -14.20
C GLY A 4 10.10 -20.21 -14.49
N GLY A 5 9.59 -21.43 -14.64
CA GLY A 5 8.16 -21.71 -14.73
C GLY A 5 7.43 -21.68 -13.39
N GLY A 6 8.13 -21.82 -12.26
CA GLY A 6 7.48 -21.91 -10.94
C GLY A 6 6.73 -20.64 -10.54
N ARG A 7 7.30 -19.46 -10.79
CA ARG A 7 6.69 -18.18 -10.36
C ARG A 7 5.42 -17.83 -11.13
N ARG A 8 5.44 -17.99 -12.45
CA ARG A 8 4.26 -17.79 -13.30
C ARG A 8 3.18 -18.85 -13.04
N GLY A 9 3.58 -20.09 -12.72
CA GLY A 9 2.64 -21.13 -12.27
C GLY A 9 1.95 -20.78 -10.95
N ILE A 10 2.70 -20.31 -9.95
CA ILE A 10 2.15 -19.82 -8.67
C ILE A 10 1.22 -18.62 -8.91
N MET A 11 1.63 -17.68 -9.77
CA MET A 11 0.80 -16.53 -10.13
C MET A 11 -0.51 -16.96 -10.82
N ALA A 12 -0.46 -17.90 -11.77
CA ALA A 12 -1.65 -18.43 -12.43
C ALA A 12 -2.60 -19.12 -11.43
N ALA A 13 -2.06 -19.96 -10.54
CA ALA A 13 -2.82 -20.57 -9.46
C ALA A 13 -3.43 -19.51 -8.53
N GLY A 14 -2.68 -18.46 -8.21
CA GLY A 14 -3.15 -17.32 -7.43
C GLY A 14 -4.30 -16.58 -8.09
N VAL A 15 -4.27 -16.38 -9.42
CA VAL A 15 -5.38 -15.77 -10.18
C VAL A 15 -6.64 -16.63 -10.10
N VAL A 16 -6.52 -17.94 -10.34
CA VAL A 16 -7.65 -18.87 -10.26
C VAL A 16 -8.23 -18.90 -8.84
N ALA A 17 -7.37 -18.98 -7.83
CA ALA A 17 -7.80 -18.95 -6.43
C ALA A 17 -8.44 -17.60 -6.04
N THR A 18 -7.99 -16.48 -6.63
CA THR A 18 -8.59 -15.16 -6.43
C THR A 18 -10.00 -15.12 -7.01
N MET A 19 -10.21 -15.65 -8.22
CA MET A 19 -11.54 -15.76 -8.82
C MET A 19 -12.47 -16.64 -7.97
N ALA A 20 -11.97 -17.79 -7.50
CA ALA A 20 -12.73 -18.69 -6.63
C ALA A 20 -13.10 -18.02 -5.29
N SER A 21 -12.20 -17.22 -4.71
CA SER A 21 -12.47 -16.50 -3.47
C SER A 21 -13.58 -15.46 -3.62
N TYR A 22 -13.61 -14.71 -4.73
CA TYR A 22 -14.70 -13.76 -5.02
C TYR A 22 -16.04 -14.45 -5.26
N ALA A 23 -16.05 -15.60 -5.95
CA ALA A 23 -17.26 -16.41 -6.08
C ALA A 23 -17.74 -16.94 -4.72
N GLY A 24 -16.81 -17.37 -3.86
CA GLY A 24 -17.11 -17.78 -2.49
C GLY A 24 -17.67 -16.65 -1.63
N LEU A 25 -17.13 -15.43 -1.75
CA LEU A 25 -17.65 -14.24 -1.07
C LEU A 25 -19.06 -13.88 -1.54
N ALA A 26 -19.31 -13.94 -2.85
CA ALA A 26 -20.64 -13.67 -3.42
C ALA A 26 -21.70 -14.69 -2.97
N ALA A 27 -21.29 -15.93 -2.67
CA ALA A 27 -22.16 -17.00 -2.19
C ALA A 27 -22.22 -17.10 -0.65
N ALA A 28 -21.46 -16.27 0.07
CA ALA A 28 -21.34 -16.39 1.51
C ALA A 28 -22.61 -15.90 2.21
N THR A 29 -23.33 -16.82 2.84
CA THR A 29 -24.56 -16.53 3.61
C THR A 29 -24.32 -16.49 5.11
N THR A 30 -23.12 -16.81 5.58
CA THR A 30 -22.76 -16.82 7.00
C THR A 30 -21.44 -16.09 7.26
N PRO A 31 -21.24 -15.52 8.47
CA PRO A 31 -19.98 -14.87 8.84
C PRO A 31 -18.76 -15.79 8.69
N ALA A 32 -18.90 -17.08 9.01
CA ALA A 32 -17.81 -18.04 8.88
C ALA A 32 -17.38 -18.23 7.42
N LEU A 33 -18.33 -18.29 6.48
CA LEU A 33 -18.04 -18.36 5.05
C LEU A 33 -17.37 -17.08 4.52
N LEU A 34 -17.81 -15.91 5.00
CA LEU A 34 -17.15 -14.64 4.67
C LEU A 34 -15.70 -14.63 5.13
N VAL A 35 -15.43 -15.02 6.39
CA VAL A 35 -14.07 -15.09 6.93
C VAL A 35 -13.21 -16.09 6.14
N ALA A 36 -13.73 -17.28 5.85
CA ALA A 36 -13.02 -18.26 5.04
C ALA A 36 -12.71 -17.74 3.62
N GLY A 37 -13.66 -17.06 2.99
CA GLY A 37 -13.49 -16.41 1.70
C GLY A 37 -12.40 -15.33 1.72
N ILE A 38 -12.38 -14.50 2.77
CA ILE A 38 -11.34 -13.47 2.96
C ILE A 38 -9.96 -14.11 3.16
N ILE A 39 -9.86 -15.18 3.95
CA ILE A 39 -8.58 -15.89 4.16
C ILE A 39 -8.08 -16.46 2.83
N LEU A 40 -8.94 -17.13 2.06
CA LEU A 40 -8.59 -17.65 0.75
C LEU A 40 -8.16 -16.53 -0.20
N PHE A 41 -8.90 -15.42 -0.22
CA PHE A 41 -8.55 -14.23 -1.00
C PHE A 41 -7.17 -13.70 -0.64
N GLN A 42 -6.85 -13.58 0.65
CA GLN A 42 -5.54 -13.08 1.09
C GLN A 42 -4.40 -14.01 0.66
N VAL A 43 -4.56 -15.33 0.79
CA VAL A 43 -3.57 -16.31 0.34
C VAL A 43 -3.40 -16.24 -1.18
N ALA A 44 -4.50 -16.21 -1.92
CA ALA A 44 -4.51 -16.16 -3.38
C ALA A 44 -3.87 -14.87 -3.92
N LEU A 45 -4.21 -13.73 -3.34
CA LEU A 45 -3.68 -12.43 -3.73
C LEU A 45 -2.17 -12.34 -3.48
N ASN A 46 -1.69 -12.85 -2.34
CA ASN A 46 -0.25 -12.91 -2.06
C ASN A 46 0.50 -13.83 -3.04
N ALA A 47 -0.14 -14.91 -3.51
CA ALA A 47 0.40 -15.77 -4.56
C ALA A 47 0.49 -15.07 -5.94
N VAL A 48 -0.23 -13.96 -6.16
CA VAL A 48 -0.08 -13.11 -7.35
C VAL A 48 0.97 -12.02 -7.14
N ILE A 49 0.89 -11.28 -6.03
CA ILE A 49 1.74 -10.10 -5.76
C ILE A 49 3.21 -10.48 -5.54
N ALA A 50 3.49 -11.56 -4.81
CA ALA A 50 4.88 -11.92 -4.50
C ALA A 50 5.67 -12.31 -5.77
N PRO A 51 5.15 -13.15 -6.69
CA PRO A 51 5.81 -13.40 -7.98
C PRO A 51 5.90 -12.17 -8.88
N LEU A 52 4.90 -11.27 -8.85
CA LEU A 52 4.91 -10.04 -9.65
C LEU A 52 6.15 -9.19 -9.36
N MET A 53 6.39 -8.89 -8.07
CA MET A 53 7.54 -8.09 -7.66
C MET A 53 8.88 -8.75 -8.02
N ALA A 54 8.92 -10.09 -7.95
CA ALA A 54 10.11 -10.85 -8.30
C ALA A 54 10.38 -10.90 -9.82
N ILE A 55 9.32 -10.97 -10.65
CA ILE A 55 9.41 -10.88 -12.11
C ILE A 55 9.91 -9.49 -12.52
N ILE A 56 9.38 -8.43 -11.91
CA ILE A 56 9.84 -7.05 -12.19
C ILE A 56 11.33 -6.89 -11.89
N ALA A 57 11.80 -7.45 -10.78
CA ALA A 57 13.22 -7.36 -10.41
C ALA A 57 14.16 -8.10 -11.39
N GLU A 58 13.70 -9.21 -12.01
CA GLU A 58 14.51 -10.10 -12.86
C GLU A 58 14.41 -9.81 -14.36
N GLU A 59 13.26 -9.34 -14.85
CA GLU A 59 12.98 -9.19 -16.28
C GLU A 59 12.99 -7.73 -16.74
N VAL A 60 12.86 -6.75 -15.83
CA VAL A 60 12.90 -5.32 -16.19
C VAL A 60 14.34 -4.81 -16.20
N PRO A 61 14.80 -4.17 -17.31
CA PRO A 61 16.12 -3.54 -17.37
C PRO A 61 16.36 -2.53 -16.26
N ASP A 62 17.58 -2.47 -15.72
CA ASP A 62 17.94 -1.57 -14.61
C ASP A 62 17.56 -0.10 -14.91
N GLY A 63 17.84 0.39 -16.13
CA GLY A 63 17.46 1.74 -16.56
C GLY A 63 15.94 1.98 -16.73
N ARG A 64 15.12 0.92 -16.71
CA ARG A 64 13.65 0.97 -16.84
C ARG A 64 12.92 0.59 -15.56
N LYS A 65 13.61 0.17 -14.49
CA LYS A 65 12.99 -0.16 -13.20
C LYS A 65 12.25 1.03 -12.57
N GLY A 66 12.74 2.25 -12.80
CA GLY A 66 12.03 3.47 -12.40
C GLY A 66 10.69 3.65 -13.12
N VAL A 67 10.61 3.33 -14.42
CA VAL A 67 9.36 3.38 -15.20
C VAL A 67 8.39 2.31 -14.72
N ALA A 68 8.86 1.07 -14.51
CA ALA A 68 8.04 -0.01 -13.97
C ALA A 68 7.50 0.34 -12.56
N GLY A 69 8.34 0.92 -11.71
CA GLY A 69 7.91 1.43 -10.40
C GLY A 69 6.88 2.56 -10.50
N GLY A 70 7.03 3.48 -11.46
CA GLY A 70 6.05 4.54 -11.74
C GLY A 70 4.70 3.99 -12.20
N LEU A 71 4.70 3.00 -13.10
CA LEU A 71 3.47 2.33 -13.54
C LEU A 71 2.79 1.56 -12.40
N LEU A 72 3.56 0.90 -11.54
CA LEU A 72 3.02 0.28 -10.32
C LEU A 72 2.38 1.30 -9.38
N ALA A 73 2.97 2.50 -9.26
CA ALA A 73 2.39 3.55 -8.42
C ALA A 73 1.04 4.06 -8.96
N MET A 74 0.81 4.00 -10.28
CA MET A 74 -0.49 4.31 -10.89
C MET A 74 -1.59 3.28 -10.59
N ALA A 75 -1.23 2.10 -10.09
CA ALA A 75 -2.21 1.05 -9.80
C ALA A 75 -3.26 1.50 -8.77
N ASN A 76 -2.86 2.27 -7.75
CA ASN A 76 -3.77 2.75 -6.70
C ASN A 76 -4.85 3.71 -7.24
N PRO A 77 -4.51 4.80 -7.97
CA PRO A 77 -5.51 5.64 -8.64
C PRO A 77 -6.46 4.88 -9.57
N VAL A 78 -5.92 3.96 -10.38
CA VAL A 78 -6.71 3.17 -11.32
C VAL A 78 -7.68 2.26 -10.55
N ALA A 79 -7.21 1.60 -9.50
CA ALA A 79 -8.05 0.79 -8.62
C ALA A 79 -9.13 1.64 -7.93
N ALA A 80 -8.78 2.81 -7.38
CA ALA A 80 -9.74 3.72 -6.75
C ALA A 80 -10.84 4.16 -7.74
N THR A 81 -10.46 4.47 -8.98
CA THR A 81 -11.40 4.84 -10.05
C THR A 81 -12.35 3.70 -10.38
N LEU A 82 -11.81 2.48 -10.56
CA LEU A 82 -12.62 1.29 -10.83
C LEU A 82 -13.58 0.97 -9.67
N SER A 83 -13.08 1.01 -8.43
CA SER A 83 -13.88 0.77 -7.23
C SER A 83 -15.01 1.78 -7.10
N ALA A 84 -14.72 3.08 -7.27
CA ALA A 84 -15.74 4.13 -7.23
C ALA A 84 -16.81 3.93 -8.32
N ALA A 85 -16.40 3.61 -9.55
CA ALA A 85 -17.32 3.36 -10.65
C ALA A 85 -18.22 2.13 -10.41
N LEU A 86 -17.67 1.05 -9.84
CA LEU A 86 -18.42 -0.16 -9.52
C LEU A 86 -19.41 0.05 -8.37
N VAL A 87 -19.01 0.76 -7.32
CA VAL A 87 -19.87 1.06 -6.17
C VAL A 87 -20.99 2.01 -6.57
N GLY A 88 -20.67 3.05 -7.35
CA GLY A 88 -21.64 4.04 -7.84
C GLY A 88 -22.60 3.50 -8.90
N ALA A 89 -22.27 2.38 -9.56
CA ALA A 89 -23.16 1.72 -10.51
C ALA A 89 -24.29 0.98 -9.77
N SER A 90 -25.42 1.65 -9.58
CA SER A 90 -26.64 1.11 -8.97
C SER A 90 -27.22 -0.10 -9.71
N ARG A 91 -26.88 -0.25 -11.00
CA ARG A 91 -27.33 -1.37 -11.85
C ARG A 91 -26.71 -2.73 -11.53
N PHE A 92 -25.58 -2.77 -10.82
CA PHE A 92 -24.90 -4.02 -10.49
C PHE A 92 -25.22 -4.45 -9.07
N GLY A 93 -25.84 -5.62 -8.92
CA GLY A 93 -25.90 -6.32 -7.64
C GLY A 93 -24.51 -6.75 -7.14
N GLU A 94 -24.40 -7.02 -5.85
CA GLU A 94 -23.13 -7.38 -5.20
C GLU A 94 -22.38 -8.56 -5.87
N PRO A 95 -23.02 -9.67 -6.26
CA PRO A 95 -22.34 -10.76 -6.98
C PRO A 95 -21.73 -10.32 -8.32
N ALA A 96 -22.43 -9.44 -9.05
CA ALA A 96 -21.94 -8.92 -10.32
C ALA A 96 -20.69 -8.04 -10.13
N ARG A 97 -20.64 -7.26 -9.04
CA ARG A 97 -19.48 -6.44 -8.70
C ARG A 97 -18.25 -7.32 -8.43
N PHE A 98 -18.41 -8.40 -7.65
CA PHE A 98 -17.33 -9.37 -7.41
C PHE A 98 -16.86 -10.06 -8.70
N ALA A 99 -17.79 -10.44 -9.59
CA ALA A 99 -17.44 -11.03 -10.87
C ALA A 99 -16.61 -10.08 -11.75
N VAL A 100 -16.98 -8.80 -11.82
CA VAL A 100 -16.23 -7.80 -12.60
C VAL A 100 -14.81 -7.63 -12.04
N ILE A 101 -14.65 -7.58 -10.71
CA ILE A 101 -13.34 -7.47 -10.07
C ILE A 101 -12.48 -8.71 -10.40
N ALA A 102 -13.05 -9.92 -10.27
CA ALA A 102 -12.37 -11.17 -10.55
C ALA A 102 -11.88 -11.25 -12.01
N VAL A 103 -12.74 -10.89 -12.97
CA VAL A 103 -12.39 -10.85 -14.40
C VAL A 103 -11.31 -9.79 -14.68
N THR A 104 -11.39 -8.63 -14.06
CA THR A 104 -10.40 -7.56 -14.24
C THR A 104 -9.02 -8.00 -13.75
N VAL A 105 -8.94 -8.63 -12.57
CA VAL A 105 -7.68 -9.17 -12.03
C VAL A 105 -7.09 -10.21 -12.98
N ALA A 106 -7.91 -11.13 -13.49
CA ALA A 106 -7.48 -12.15 -14.43
C ALA A 106 -6.96 -11.53 -15.74
N ALA A 107 -7.71 -10.58 -16.33
CA ALA A 107 -7.35 -9.91 -17.57
C ALA A 107 -6.04 -9.12 -17.44
N CYS A 108 -5.85 -8.37 -16.34
CA CYS A 108 -4.63 -7.59 -16.10
C CYS A 108 -3.40 -8.47 -15.81
N THR A 109 -3.60 -9.66 -15.23
CA THR A 109 -2.49 -10.56 -14.85
C THR A 109 -2.12 -11.52 -15.99
N LEU A 110 -3.04 -11.84 -16.89
CA LEU A 110 -2.85 -12.79 -17.99
C LEU A 110 -1.62 -12.50 -18.86
N PRO A 111 -1.33 -11.25 -19.29
CA PRO A 111 -0.14 -10.96 -20.09
C PRO A 111 1.15 -11.34 -19.37
N LEU A 112 1.23 -11.15 -18.05
CA LEU A 112 2.43 -11.47 -17.26
C LEU A 112 2.63 -12.98 -17.08
N VAL A 113 1.52 -13.74 -17.02
CA VAL A 113 1.54 -15.20 -16.93
C VAL A 113 1.97 -15.82 -18.27
N VAL A 114 1.49 -15.27 -19.38
CA VAL A 114 1.73 -15.83 -20.73
C VAL A 114 3.05 -15.36 -21.34
N VAL A 115 3.37 -14.07 -21.22
CA VAL A 115 4.56 -13.48 -21.85
C VAL A 115 5.79 -13.67 -20.97
N ARG A 116 6.86 -14.26 -21.55
CA ARG A 116 8.14 -14.46 -20.88
C ARG A 116 9.15 -13.38 -21.28
N GLY A 117 9.65 -12.61 -20.31
CA GLY A 117 10.73 -11.66 -20.52
C GLY A 117 12.11 -12.34 -20.55
N THR A 118 13.10 -11.62 -21.09
CA THR A 118 14.50 -12.02 -21.03
C THR A 118 15.04 -11.76 -19.63
N ARG A 119 15.58 -12.79 -18.99
CA ARG A 119 16.23 -12.63 -17.68
C ARG A 119 17.46 -11.76 -17.81
N GLN A 120 17.56 -10.77 -16.94
CA GLN A 120 18.75 -9.94 -16.86
C GLN A 120 19.76 -10.58 -15.90
N ALA A 121 20.98 -10.84 -16.39
CA ALA A 121 22.10 -11.24 -15.55
C ALA A 121 22.67 -10.00 -14.84
N GLY A 122 22.11 -9.64 -13.68
CA GLY A 122 22.62 -8.54 -12.87
C GLY A 122 23.80 -8.97 -12.00
N ALA A 123 24.99 -8.42 -12.23
CA ALA A 123 26.12 -8.54 -11.32
C ALA A 123 25.83 -7.78 -10.01
N PRO A 124 26.03 -8.38 -8.82
CA PRO A 124 25.69 -7.73 -7.57
C PRO A 124 26.73 -6.67 -7.20
N PRO A 125 26.32 -5.47 -6.74
CA PRO A 125 27.25 -4.55 -6.08
C PRO A 125 27.73 -5.15 -4.75
N PRO A 126 29.01 -4.96 -4.37
CA PRO A 126 29.53 -5.43 -3.09
C PRO A 126 28.98 -4.56 -1.96
N VAL A 127 28.49 -5.17 -0.87
CA VAL A 127 27.94 -4.44 0.29
C VAL A 127 28.56 -4.94 1.61
N LEU A 128 28.96 -4.01 2.48
CA LEU A 128 29.59 -4.23 3.79
C LEU A 128 28.55 -4.68 4.85
N ARG A 129 28.75 -5.86 5.46
CA ARG A 129 27.64 -6.68 6.01
C ARG A 129 27.13 -6.35 7.43
N SER A 130 27.89 -5.68 8.29
CA SER A 130 27.54 -5.58 9.72
C SER A 130 26.72 -4.33 10.09
N MET A 131 26.96 -3.19 9.42
CA MET A 131 26.25 -1.92 9.70
C MET A 131 24.81 -1.90 9.16
N LEU A 132 24.51 -2.73 8.16
CA LEU A 132 23.23 -2.75 7.45
C LEU A 132 22.06 -3.30 8.28
N ARG A 133 22.28 -4.16 9.28
CA ARG A 133 21.18 -4.82 10.02
C ARG A 133 20.41 -3.86 10.92
N ARG A 134 21.11 -2.98 11.63
CA ARG A 134 20.47 -1.98 12.50
C ARG A 134 19.70 -0.96 11.66
N ASP A 135 20.32 -0.43 10.61
CA ASP A 135 19.68 0.54 9.72
C ASP A 135 18.49 -0.07 8.97
N LEU A 136 18.60 -1.34 8.55
CA LEU A 136 17.49 -2.09 7.97
C LEU A 136 16.34 -2.27 8.97
N LEU A 137 16.63 -2.54 10.24
CA LEU A 137 15.61 -2.68 11.28
C LEU A 137 14.95 -1.34 11.61
N LEU A 138 15.70 -0.23 11.62
CA LEU A 138 15.15 1.12 11.77
C LEU A 138 14.25 1.49 10.59
N ALA A 139 14.69 1.24 9.36
CA ALA A 139 13.88 1.45 8.15
C ALA A 139 12.62 0.57 8.16
N TRP A 140 12.75 -0.70 8.52
CA TRP A 140 11.63 -1.62 8.66
C TRP A 140 10.61 -1.13 9.70
N THR A 141 11.08 -0.72 10.87
CA THR A 141 10.22 -0.22 11.95
C THR A 141 9.53 1.07 11.53
N ALA A 142 10.25 2.00 10.91
CA ALA A 142 9.69 3.24 10.40
C ALA A 142 8.57 2.99 9.40
N ARG A 143 8.80 2.08 8.43
CA ARG A 143 7.79 1.67 7.46
C ARG A 143 6.59 1.02 8.15
N LEU A 144 6.81 0.14 9.12
CA LEU A 144 5.75 -0.54 9.85
C LEU A 144 4.83 0.48 10.55
N LEU A 145 5.38 1.45 11.28
CA LEU A 145 4.58 2.44 12.01
C LEU A 145 3.71 3.29 11.07
N VAL A 146 4.29 3.80 9.98
CA VAL A 146 3.56 4.58 8.97
C VAL A 146 2.49 3.71 8.29
N GLN A 147 2.79 2.44 8.00
CA GLN A 147 1.83 1.53 7.39
C GLN A 147 0.69 1.14 8.35
N ILE A 148 0.94 1.02 9.66
CA ILE A 148 -0.13 0.78 10.66
C ILE A 148 -1.14 1.93 10.61
N ALA A 149 -0.67 3.18 10.59
CA ALA A 149 -1.53 4.34 10.40
C ALA A 149 -2.28 4.30 9.06
N GLY A 150 -1.57 3.98 7.97
CA GLY A 150 -2.16 3.77 6.65
C GLY A 150 -3.31 2.77 6.65
N SER A 151 -3.06 1.60 7.22
CA SER A 151 -4.01 0.50 7.25
C SER A 151 -5.22 0.78 8.13
N ALA A 152 -4.99 1.34 9.33
CA ALA A 152 -6.06 1.71 10.25
C ALA A 152 -7.00 2.74 9.61
N LEU A 153 -6.43 3.81 9.03
CA LEU A 153 -7.24 4.85 8.41
C LEU A 153 -7.96 4.32 7.17
N PHE A 154 -7.28 3.54 6.31
CA PHE A 154 -7.87 3.03 5.07
C PHE A 154 -9.12 2.17 5.33
N VAL A 155 -9.04 1.24 6.28
CA VAL A 155 -10.16 0.32 6.59
C VAL A 155 -11.35 1.07 7.18
N TYR A 156 -11.10 2.13 7.95
CA TYR A 156 -12.15 2.86 8.67
C TYR A 156 -12.46 4.25 8.13
N LEU A 157 -11.97 4.57 6.92
CA LEU A 157 -12.11 5.90 6.34
C LEU A 157 -13.58 6.28 6.13
N LEU A 158 -14.43 5.30 5.76
CA LEU A 158 -15.87 5.53 5.58
C LEU A 158 -16.52 5.94 6.89
N TYR A 159 -16.26 5.19 7.96
CA TYR A 159 -16.77 5.50 9.30
C TYR A 159 -16.26 6.84 9.83
N TYR A 160 -15.00 7.21 9.54
CA TYR A 160 -14.53 8.56 9.83
C TYR A 160 -15.35 9.63 9.08
N PHE A 161 -15.65 9.42 7.80
CA PHE A 161 -16.45 10.38 7.05
C PHE A 161 -17.91 10.44 7.52
N GLU A 162 -18.46 9.35 8.08
CA GLU A 162 -19.78 9.36 8.71
C GLU A 162 -19.81 10.26 9.95
N THR A 163 -18.72 10.37 10.72
CA THR A 163 -18.71 11.25 11.90
C THR A 163 -18.70 12.73 11.54
N VAL A 164 -18.02 13.12 10.46
CA VAL A 164 -17.95 14.52 9.99
C VAL A 164 -19.05 14.88 8.97
N ALA A 165 -19.82 13.90 8.49
CA ALA A 165 -20.93 14.11 7.55
C ALA A 165 -22.15 13.22 7.87
N PRO A 166 -22.69 13.26 9.11
CA PRO A 166 -23.70 12.29 9.59
C PRO A 166 -25.05 12.41 8.87
N SER A 167 -25.32 13.54 8.20
CA SER A 167 -26.56 13.77 7.45
C SER A 167 -26.51 13.26 6.00
N VAL A 168 -25.38 12.73 5.54
CA VAL A 168 -25.20 12.27 4.16
C VAL A 168 -25.50 10.76 4.08
N PRO A 169 -26.37 10.30 3.16
CA PRO A 169 -26.60 8.88 2.96
C PRO A 169 -25.31 8.12 2.63
N GLU A 170 -25.13 6.93 3.18
CA GLU A 170 -23.93 6.11 3.04
C GLU A 170 -23.53 5.89 1.57
N SER A 171 -24.50 5.64 0.69
CA SER A 171 -24.24 5.44 -0.75
C SER A 171 -23.66 6.68 -1.43
N VAL A 172 -24.10 7.88 -1.04
CA VAL A 172 -23.58 9.16 -1.53
C VAL A 172 -22.20 9.42 -0.94
N LEU A 173 -22.02 9.09 0.33
CA LEU A 173 -20.74 9.25 1.02
C LEU A 173 -19.66 8.37 0.40
N ALA A 174 -19.97 7.10 0.14
CA ALA A 174 -19.08 6.15 -0.53
C ALA A 174 -18.70 6.62 -1.94
N ALA A 175 -19.65 7.18 -2.70
CA ALA A 175 -19.35 7.75 -4.02
C ALA A 175 -18.39 8.96 -3.92
N ARG A 176 -18.64 9.89 -2.98
CA ARG A 176 -17.75 11.04 -2.75
C ARG A 176 -16.36 10.61 -2.28
N MET A 177 -16.28 9.61 -1.41
CA MET A 177 -15.01 9.02 -0.99
C MET A 177 -14.23 8.45 -2.17
N GLY A 178 -14.91 7.79 -3.11
CA GLY A 178 -14.28 7.33 -4.35
C GLY A 178 -13.57 8.46 -5.09
N THR A 179 -14.23 9.61 -5.26
CA THR A 179 -13.61 10.80 -5.86
C THR A 179 -12.42 11.32 -5.04
N VAL A 180 -12.57 11.38 -3.72
CA VAL A 180 -11.50 11.81 -2.82
C VAL A 180 -10.29 10.89 -2.92
N MET A 181 -10.48 9.56 -2.96
CA MET A 181 -9.39 8.60 -3.12
C MET A 181 -8.65 8.77 -4.45
N ILE A 182 -9.36 9.01 -5.55
CA ILE A 182 -8.73 9.27 -6.85
C ILE A 182 -7.79 10.48 -6.74
N VAL A 183 -8.27 11.59 -6.17
CA VAL A 183 -7.45 12.80 -5.99
C VAL A 183 -6.29 12.53 -5.04
N ALA A 184 -6.57 11.93 -3.88
CA ALA A 184 -5.61 11.67 -2.82
C ALA A 184 -4.46 10.74 -3.26
N TYR A 185 -4.71 9.78 -4.15
CA TYR A 185 -3.66 8.89 -4.67
C TYR A 185 -3.01 9.38 -5.97
N SER A 186 -3.68 10.22 -6.77
CA SER A 186 -3.13 10.71 -8.05
C SER A 186 -2.22 11.91 -7.88
N VAL A 187 -2.66 12.91 -7.12
CA VAL A 187 -1.94 14.18 -6.92
C VAL A 187 -0.54 13.98 -6.33
N PRO A 188 -0.30 13.05 -5.38
CA PRO A 188 1.03 12.87 -4.81
C PRO A 188 2.05 12.24 -5.75
N LEU A 189 1.65 11.59 -6.85
CA LEU A 189 2.56 10.89 -7.75
C LEU A 189 3.62 11.81 -8.37
N PRO A 190 3.26 12.94 -9.02
CA PRO A 190 4.26 13.90 -9.50
C PRO A 190 5.10 14.48 -8.34
N ILE A 191 4.50 14.72 -7.17
CA ILE A 191 5.20 15.25 -5.99
C ILE A 191 6.27 14.26 -5.52
N ALA A 192 5.94 12.98 -5.41
CA ALA A 192 6.87 11.93 -5.02
C ALA A 192 8.05 11.81 -6.00
N VAL A 193 7.79 11.95 -7.30
CA VAL A 193 8.85 11.98 -8.32
C VAL A 193 9.75 13.20 -8.18
N LEU A 194 9.16 14.40 -8.00
CA LEU A 194 9.89 15.65 -7.84
C LEU A 194 10.76 15.63 -6.57
N VAL A 195 10.18 15.22 -5.44
CA VAL A 195 10.88 15.11 -4.15
C VAL A 195 11.94 14.02 -4.20
N GLY A 196 11.67 12.87 -4.85
CA GLY A 196 12.66 11.83 -5.10
C GLY A 196 13.88 12.35 -5.86
N ARG A 197 13.66 13.05 -6.98
CA ARG A 197 14.75 13.68 -7.76
C ARG A 197 15.53 14.70 -6.94
N LEU A 198 14.86 15.47 -6.09
CA LEU A 198 15.51 16.45 -5.22
C LEU A 198 16.35 15.77 -4.12
N ALA A 199 15.83 14.69 -3.53
CA ALA A 199 16.54 13.87 -2.56
C ALA A 199 17.79 13.23 -3.17
N ASP A 200 17.68 12.72 -4.40
CA ASP A 200 18.80 12.13 -5.14
C ASP A 200 19.86 13.19 -5.49
N ARG A 201 19.44 14.37 -5.96
CA ARG A 201 20.36 15.49 -6.29
C ARG A 201 21.10 16.04 -5.08
N THR A 202 20.44 16.11 -3.95
CA THR A 202 21.04 16.61 -2.70
C THR A 202 21.83 15.53 -1.96
N GLY A 203 21.67 14.26 -2.33
CA GLY A 203 22.25 13.12 -1.61
C GLY A 203 21.84 13.13 -0.14
N ARG A 204 20.56 13.42 0.16
CA ARG A 204 20.04 13.54 1.54
C ARG A 204 18.62 12.99 1.63
N THR A 205 18.42 11.68 1.60
CA THR A 205 17.07 11.09 1.59
C THR A 205 16.32 11.24 2.92
N LYS A 206 17.02 11.20 4.06
CA LYS A 206 16.39 11.14 5.40
C LYS A 206 15.58 12.40 5.78
N PRO A 207 16.07 13.63 5.53
CA PRO A 207 15.27 14.83 5.78
C PRO A 207 13.96 14.87 4.98
N PHE A 208 13.97 14.43 3.72
CA PHE A 208 12.74 14.35 2.92
C PHE A 208 11.77 13.29 3.44
N LEU A 209 12.28 12.14 3.89
CA LEU A 209 11.46 11.12 4.58
C LEU A 209 10.80 11.68 5.83
N PHE A 210 11.56 12.38 6.68
CA PHE A 210 11.01 13.01 7.88
C PHE A 210 9.97 14.09 7.54
N ALA A 211 10.26 14.97 6.57
CA ALA A 211 9.32 15.99 6.12
C ALA A 211 8.03 15.39 5.58
N ALA A 212 8.12 14.30 4.80
CA ALA A 212 6.94 13.60 4.28
C ALA A 212 6.10 12.98 5.41
N ALA A 213 6.74 12.37 6.41
CA ALA A 213 6.06 11.86 7.60
C ALA A 213 5.42 12.98 8.43
N LEU A 214 6.07 14.15 8.53
CA LEU A 214 5.52 15.33 9.22
C LEU A 214 4.28 15.87 8.51
N VAL A 215 4.31 15.97 7.18
CA VAL A 215 3.13 16.36 6.38
C VAL A 215 2.00 15.36 6.56
N ALA A 216 2.30 14.06 6.57
CA ALA A 216 1.31 13.03 6.81
C ALA A 216 0.67 13.16 8.20
N ALA A 217 1.48 13.29 9.25
CA ALA A 217 1.00 13.50 10.61
C ALA A 217 0.15 14.78 10.74
N ALA A 218 0.56 15.88 10.10
CA ALA A 218 -0.22 17.11 10.05
C ALA A 218 -1.59 16.91 9.38
N GLY A 219 -1.66 16.10 8.32
CA GLY A 219 -2.91 15.70 7.69
C GLY A 219 -3.85 14.96 8.64
N LEU A 220 -3.32 14.03 9.44
CA LEU A 220 -4.11 13.30 10.45
C LEU A 220 -4.65 14.23 11.55
N ILE A 221 -3.82 15.17 12.02
CA ILE A 221 -4.27 16.19 13.00
C ILE A 221 -5.31 17.14 12.38
N ALA A 222 -5.16 17.49 11.11
CA ALA A 222 -6.16 18.28 10.40
C ALA A 222 -7.49 17.53 10.20
N MET A 223 -7.45 16.20 10.01
CA MET A 223 -8.65 15.36 9.99
C MET A 223 -9.38 15.39 11.33
N MET A 224 -8.65 15.29 12.44
CA MET A 224 -9.23 15.42 13.80
C MET A 224 -9.92 16.78 14.01
N ALA A 225 -9.35 17.85 13.45
CA ALA A 225 -9.93 19.18 13.51
C ALA A 225 -11.09 19.41 12.52
N ALA A 226 -11.34 18.50 11.58
CA ALA A 226 -12.37 18.66 10.57
C ALA A 226 -13.78 18.60 11.18
N ARG A 227 -14.70 19.37 10.60
CA ARG A 227 -16.10 19.47 11.06
C ARG A 227 -17.11 19.24 9.94
N ASP A 228 -16.62 18.96 8.74
CA ASP A 228 -17.42 18.70 7.56
C ASP A 228 -16.66 17.78 6.59
N PHE A 229 -17.36 17.23 5.61
CA PHE A 229 -16.79 16.35 4.61
C PHE A 229 -15.62 16.98 3.83
N THR A 230 -15.72 18.25 3.47
CA THR A 230 -14.74 18.92 2.59
C THR A 230 -13.43 19.16 3.32
N SER A 231 -13.50 19.66 4.55
CA SER A 231 -12.31 19.83 5.39
C SER A 231 -11.66 18.47 5.70
N GLY A 232 -12.45 17.45 6.01
CA GLY A 232 -11.96 16.08 6.22
C GLY A 232 -11.30 15.48 4.98
N ALA A 233 -11.88 15.70 3.79
CA ALA A 233 -11.34 15.23 2.52
C ALA A 233 -10.04 15.93 2.14
N ALA A 234 -9.97 17.24 2.33
CA ALA A 234 -8.74 18.01 2.10
C ALA A 234 -7.61 17.54 3.04
N ALA A 235 -7.91 17.36 4.33
CA ALA A 235 -6.95 16.85 5.30
C ALA A 235 -6.49 15.41 4.98
N PHE A 236 -7.40 14.55 4.52
CA PHE A 236 -7.06 13.21 4.03
C PHE A 236 -6.13 13.24 2.80
N CYS A 237 -6.34 14.18 1.87
CA CYS A 237 -5.42 14.39 0.75
C CYS A 237 -4.02 14.81 1.21
N VAL A 238 -3.91 15.67 2.23
CA VAL A 238 -2.62 16.04 2.84
C VAL A 238 -1.94 14.83 3.47
N TYR A 239 -2.68 14.04 4.25
CA TYR A 239 -2.18 12.81 4.86
C TYR A 239 -1.65 11.83 3.80
N THR A 240 -2.46 11.56 2.78
CA THR A 240 -2.14 10.62 1.71
C THR A 240 -0.97 11.13 0.88
N GLY A 241 -0.86 12.45 0.69
CA GLY A 241 0.28 13.09 0.05
C GLY A 241 1.59 12.82 0.77
N GLY A 242 1.64 13.14 2.07
CA GLY A 242 2.83 12.87 2.89
C GLY A 242 3.19 11.38 2.91
N THR A 243 2.20 10.50 3.11
CA THR A 243 2.42 9.05 3.19
C THR A 243 2.91 8.47 1.87
N SER A 244 2.36 8.95 0.73
CA SER A 244 2.74 8.49 -0.60
C SER A 244 4.18 8.89 -0.97
N VAL A 245 4.58 10.13 -0.63
CA VAL A 245 5.97 10.60 -0.80
C VAL A 245 6.91 9.80 0.12
N PHE A 246 6.51 9.57 1.37
CA PHE A 246 7.28 8.77 2.33
C PHE A 246 7.53 7.35 1.80
N LEU A 247 6.47 6.63 1.40
CA LEU A 247 6.57 5.25 0.92
C LEU A 247 7.44 5.14 -0.34
N ALA A 248 7.33 6.10 -1.26
CA ALA A 248 8.11 6.14 -2.50
C ALA A 248 9.60 6.30 -2.21
N LEU A 249 9.99 7.31 -1.41
CA LEU A 249 11.37 7.52 -0.98
C LEU A 249 11.91 6.33 -0.18
N HIS A 250 11.08 5.80 0.72
CA HIS A 250 11.46 4.72 1.61
C HIS A 250 11.74 3.42 0.85
N ALA A 251 10.99 3.14 -0.21
CA ALA A 251 11.24 1.97 -1.06
C ALA A 251 12.66 2.00 -1.66
N GLY A 252 13.10 3.16 -2.16
CA GLY A 252 14.47 3.35 -2.64
C GLY A 252 15.51 3.22 -1.52
N PHE A 253 15.26 3.86 -0.37
CA PHE A 253 16.14 3.82 0.79
C PHE A 253 16.33 2.40 1.34
N ALA A 254 15.25 1.64 1.52
CA ALA A 254 15.30 0.27 2.04
C ALA A 254 16.07 -0.69 1.12
N MET A 255 15.97 -0.50 -0.19
CA MET A 255 16.70 -1.31 -1.17
C MET A 255 18.22 -1.14 -1.05
N GLN A 256 18.69 0.06 -0.69
CA GLN A 256 20.12 0.32 -0.47
C GLN A 256 20.66 -0.34 0.81
N LEU A 257 19.78 -0.73 1.74
CA LEU A 257 20.14 -1.36 3.01
C LEU A 257 20.19 -2.89 2.96
N LEU A 258 19.85 -3.52 1.82
CA LEU A 258 19.78 -4.98 1.71
C LEU A 258 21.18 -5.64 1.61
N PRO A 259 21.50 -6.63 2.48
CA PRO A 259 22.88 -7.08 2.70
C PRO A 259 23.50 -8.10 1.72
N SER A 260 22.79 -8.67 0.73
CA SER A 260 23.35 -9.35 -0.48
C SER A 260 22.32 -10.27 -1.17
N ALA A 261 22.60 -10.68 -2.42
CA ALA A 261 21.72 -11.48 -3.26
C ALA A 261 21.40 -12.90 -2.75
N ARG A 262 22.26 -13.52 -1.92
CA ARG A 262 22.12 -14.93 -1.49
C ARG A 262 20.98 -15.17 -0.49
N HIS A 263 20.57 -14.14 0.26
CA HIS A 263 19.46 -14.21 1.23
C HIS A 263 18.31 -13.24 0.89
N ARG A 264 18.33 -12.66 -0.32
CA ARG A 264 17.40 -11.59 -0.75
C ARG A 264 15.93 -12.00 -0.62
N GLY A 265 15.58 -13.27 -0.85
CA GLY A 265 14.21 -13.75 -0.66
C GLY A 265 13.73 -13.68 0.81
N ARG A 266 14.59 -14.04 1.77
CA ARG A 266 14.26 -13.95 3.21
C ARG A 266 14.19 -12.49 3.66
N ASP A 267 15.16 -11.68 3.25
CA ASP A 267 15.25 -10.29 3.69
C ASP A 267 14.13 -9.42 3.05
N LEU A 268 13.75 -9.71 1.79
CA LEU A 268 12.55 -9.14 1.17
C LEU A 268 11.27 -9.63 1.83
N GLY A 269 11.20 -10.90 2.23
CA GLY A 269 10.08 -11.42 3.01
C GLY A 269 9.89 -10.68 4.33
N LEU A 270 10.99 -10.43 5.06
CA LEU A 270 10.97 -9.62 6.28
C LEU A 270 10.53 -8.18 6.01
N LEU A 271 11.06 -7.53 4.96
CA LEU A 271 10.58 -6.22 4.52
C LEU A 271 9.09 -6.21 4.17
N ASN A 272 8.58 -7.31 3.61
CA ASN A 272 7.17 -7.43 3.28
C ASN A 272 6.27 -7.61 4.51
N LEU A 273 6.78 -8.14 5.62
CA LEU A 273 6.02 -8.19 6.88
C LEU A 273 5.60 -6.79 7.35
N ALA A 274 6.39 -5.75 7.05
CA ALA A 274 6.01 -4.36 7.32
C ALA A 274 4.84 -3.87 6.45
N ASN A 275 4.44 -4.63 5.41
CA ASN A 275 3.23 -4.36 4.63
C ASN A 275 2.04 -5.22 5.09
N THR A 276 2.27 -6.42 5.61
CA THR A 276 1.20 -7.35 6.04
C THR A 276 0.74 -7.14 7.49
N LEU A 277 1.68 -7.01 8.44
CA LEU A 277 1.38 -6.80 9.87
C LEU A 277 0.47 -5.59 10.16
N PRO A 278 0.60 -4.45 9.44
CA PRO A 278 -0.31 -3.32 9.59
C PRO A 278 -1.79 -3.67 9.47
N GLY A 279 -2.14 -4.61 8.57
CA GLY A 279 -3.52 -5.06 8.38
C GLY A 279 -4.12 -5.76 9.61
N LEU A 280 -3.27 -6.30 10.49
CA LEU A 280 -3.69 -6.92 11.75
C LEU A 280 -3.76 -5.89 12.89
N LEU A 281 -2.78 -4.99 12.96
CA LEU A 281 -2.66 -4.04 14.06
C LEU A 281 -3.57 -2.83 13.91
N GLY A 282 -3.75 -2.33 12.69
CA GLY A 282 -4.56 -1.15 12.41
C GLY A 282 -6.01 -1.29 12.91
N PRO A 283 -6.74 -2.35 12.53
CA PRO A 283 -8.09 -2.58 13.02
C PRO A 283 -8.19 -2.76 14.53
N VAL A 284 -7.20 -3.38 15.18
CA VAL A 284 -7.19 -3.53 16.65
C VAL A 284 -7.05 -2.18 17.34
N ILE A 285 -6.18 -1.30 16.83
CA ILE A 285 -6.02 0.07 17.34
C ILE A 285 -7.32 0.85 17.16
N THR A 286 -7.92 0.80 15.97
CA THR A 286 -9.19 1.50 15.71
C THR A 286 -10.32 0.94 16.56
N TRP A 287 -10.43 -0.37 16.70
CA TRP A 287 -11.46 -0.99 17.55
C TRP A 287 -11.32 -0.60 19.02
N ALA A 288 -10.09 -0.46 19.53
CA ALA A 288 -9.83 -0.10 20.92
C ALA A 288 -10.07 1.39 21.23
N LEU A 289 -9.93 2.28 20.23
CA LEU A 289 -9.88 3.73 20.44
C LEU A 289 -10.99 4.52 19.73
N ALA A 290 -11.58 3.98 18.66
CA ALA A 290 -12.65 4.65 17.93
C ALA A 290 -13.99 4.44 18.62
N THR A 291 -14.88 5.42 18.46
CA THR A 291 -16.30 5.22 18.72
C THR A 291 -17.09 5.54 17.44
N PRO A 292 -18.36 5.12 17.33
CA PRO A 292 -19.19 5.45 16.17
C PRO A 292 -19.35 6.95 15.89
N ARG A 293 -18.99 7.81 16.85
CA ARG A 293 -19.14 9.28 16.74
C ARG A 293 -17.82 10.04 16.87
N ASP A 294 -16.72 9.36 17.17
CA ASP A 294 -15.46 10.01 17.50
C ASP A 294 -14.27 9.17 17.02
N PHE A 295 -13.39 9.82 16.25
CA PHE A 295 -12.15 9.26 15.71
C PHE A 295 -10.92 9.98 16.25
N ASP A 296 -11.07 10.97 17.13
CA ASP A 296 -10.00 11.89 17.52
C ASP A 296 -8.83 11.14 18.17
N ALA A 297 -9.13 10.27 19.14
CA ALA A 297 -8.12 9.45 19.82
C ALA A 297 -7.34 8.56 18.83
N VAL A 298 -8.03 7.96 17.86
CA VAL A 298 -7.39 7.15 16.81
C VAL A 298 -6.47 8.03 15.98
N LEU A 299 -6.96 9.16 15.47
CA LEU A 299 -6.20 10.07 14.60
C LEU A 299 -4.94 10.60 15.27
N VAL A 300 -5.00 10.91 16.58
CA VAL A 300 -3.81 11.29 17.37
C VAL A 300 -2.81 10.15 17.42
N VAL A 301 -3.25 8.92 17.74
CA VAL A 301 -2.35 7.76 17.78
C VAL A 301 -1.74 7.49 16.41
N LEU A 302 -2.52 7.57 15.33
CA LEU A 302 -2.02 7.40 13.97
C LEU A 302 -0.99 8.48 13.61
N ALA A 303 -1.21 9.73 14.05
CA ALA A 303 -0.27 10.84 13.84
C ALA A 303 1.04 10.61 14.57
N VAL A 304 0.98 10.14 15.83
CA VAL A 304 2.16 9.78 16.64
C VAL A 304 2.93 8.63 16.00
N LEU A 305 2.25 7.57 15.54
CA LEU A 305 2.90 6.46 14.85
C LEU A 305 3.59 6.93 13.56
N THR A 306 2.91 7.73 12.76
CA THR A 306 3.42 8.26 11.49
C THR A 306 4.66 9.14 11.72
N LEU A 307 4.58 10.09 12.65
CA LEU A 307 5.70 10.96 13.01
C LEU A 307 6.86 10.17 13.63
N GLY A 308 6.55 9.20 14.50
CA GLY A 308 7.50 8.28 15.09
C GLY A 308 8.30 7.52 14.04
N GLY A 309 7.63 7.03 12.99
CA GLY A 309 8.30 6.40 11.84
C GLY A 309 9.28 7.33 11.14
N GLY A 310 8.88 8.59 10.91
CA GLY A 310 9.78 9.62 10.39
C GLY A 310 10.99 9.90 11.29
N MET A 311 10.79 10.03 12.60
CA MET A 311 11.86 10.31 13.57
C MET A 311 12.87 9.17 13.68
N ILE A 312 12.42 7.91 13.67
CA ILE A 312 13.28 6.72 13.74
C ILE A 312 14.31 6.71 12.58
N LEU A 313 13.91 7.16 11.39
CA LEU A 313 14.78 7.21 10.22
C LEU A 313 15.91 8.24 10.35
N LEU A 314 15.74 9.29 11.15
CA LEU A 314 16.82 10.25 11.43
C LEU A 314 17.97 9.60 12.22
N ALA A 315 17.67 8.57 13.01
CA ALA A 315 18.67 7.82 13.78
C ALA A 315 19.42 6.76 12.94
N ALA A 316 18.94 6.42 11.74
CA ALA A 316 19.63 5.49 10.85
C ALA A 316 20.95 6.09 10.38
N ARG A 317 22.04 5.33 10.38
CA ARG A 317 23.39 5.80 9.99
C ARG A 317 23.73 5.57 8.51
N GLY A 318 22.81 4.99 7.73
CA GLY A 318 22.97 4.72 6.29
C GLY A 318 23.53 5.92 5.51
N ARG A 319 24.28 5.65 4.42
CA ARG A 319 25.03 6.66 3.65
C ARG A 319 24.18 7.92 3.42
N ARG A 320 24.82 9.07 3.72
CA ARG A 320 24.22 10.41 3.74
C ARG A 320 23.39 10.66 2.51
#